data_AF-A0A6P7G9P9-F1
#
_entry.id   AF-A0A6P7G9P9-F1
#
_cell.length_a   1.000
_cell.length_b   1.000
_cell.length_c   1.000
_cell.angle_alpha   90.00
_cell.angle_beta   90.00
_cell.angle_gamma   90.00
#
_symmetry.space_group_name_H-M   'P 1'
#
loop_
_entity.id
_entity.type
_entity.pdbx_description
1 polymer ?
#
loop_
_entity_poly.entity_id
_entity_poly.type
_entity_poly.pdbx_seq_one_letter_code
_entity_poly.pdbx_strand_id
1 'polypeptide(L)'
;MRHSIYYIGLAAILILVQFLRWRKTVVKFPSEVRKMSLNLKCAGTKVYNRILQECKIIKMLCYLNLVVSMIAAGSLTPFIGDESDFFIYIAILDEYFPNYKNGLKYLCVPGLFCIGYTLTVPLFFCTHYVSHLKFQFTILNEFLKQMNEGEIFDQNYQQMIFLRLKLCMQIHNNIRNYGDWLMQL
;
A
#
# COMPACT_ATOMS: atom_id res chain seq x y z
N MET A 1 -21.24 21.58 26.62
CA MET A 1 -21.27 20.11 26.37
C MET A 1 -21.81 19.71 25.00
N ARG A 2 -22.98 20.18 24.52
CA ARG A 2 -23.55 19.74 23.23
C ARG A 2 -22.62 19.89 22.01
N HIS A 3 -21.91 21.02 21.90
CA HIS A 3 -20.99 21.23 20.76
C HIS A 3 -19.84 20.23 20.70
N SER A 4 -19.36 19.73 21.85
CA SER A 4 -18.27 18.74 21.90
C SER A 4 -18.64 17.40 21.25
N ILE A 5 -19.92 17.02 21.31
CA ILE A 5 -20.41 15.75 20.76
C ILE A 5 -20.41 15.79 19.23
N TYR A 6 -20.77 16.94 18.63
CA TYR A 6 -20.78 17.12 17.18
C TYR A 6 -19.37 16.99 16.56
N TYR A 7 -18.35 17.56 17.21
CA TYR A 7 -16.98 17.49 16.70
C TYR A 7 -16.39 16.08 16.79
N ILE A 8 -16.70 15.33 17.86
CA ILE A 8 -16.30 13.91 17.98
C ILE A 8 -16.97 13.07 16.88
N GLY A 9 -18.24 13.32 16.58
CA GLY A 9 -18.94 12.66 15.47
C GLY A 9 -18.29 12.96 14.12
N LEU A 10 -17.95 14.21 13.84
CA LEU A 10 -17.29 14.63 12.60
C LEU A 10 -15.89 13.97 12.44
N ALA A 11 -15.10 13.96 13.52
CA ALA A 11 -13.81 13.30 13.58
C ALA A 11 -13.90 11.80 13.24
N ALA A 12 -14.86 11.10 13.87
CA ALA A 12 -15.10 9.68 13.61
C ALA A 12 -15.49 9.42 12.15
N ILE A 13 -16.33 10.29 11.56
CA ILE A 13 -16.71 10.19 10.14
C ILE A 13 -15.49 10.38 9.24
N LEU A 14 -14.62 11.36 9.51
CA LEU A 14 -13.41 11.58 8.71
C LEU A 14 -12.45 10.39 8.77
N ILE A 15 -12.21 9.83 9.96
CA ILE A 15 -11.41 8.62 10.14
C ILE A 15 -12.03 7.45 9.37
N LEU A 16 -13.36 7.29 9.43
CA LEU A 16 -14.08 6.22 8.74
C LEU A 16 -14.01 6.38 7.21
N VAL A 17 -14.12 7.59 6.68
CA VAL A 17 -13.96 7.88 5.25
C VAL A 17 -12.55 7.55 4.76
N GLN A 18 -11.52 7.90 5.53
CA GLN A 18 -10.13 7.55 5.20
C GLN A 18 -9.91 6.03 5.26
N PHE A 19 -10.47 5.35 6.26
CA PHE A 19 -10.44 3.89 6.35
C PHE A 19 -11.13 3.22 5.16
N LEU A 20 -12.26 3.76 4.70
CA LEU A 20 -12.97 3.27 3.50
C LEU A 20 -12.16 3.51 2.21
N ARG A 21 -11.48 4.65 2.08
CA ARG A 21 -10.55 4.93 0.97
C ARG A 21 -9.38 3.94 0.98
N TRP A 22 -8.76 3.73 2.14
CA TRP A 22 -7.71 2.73 2.31
C TRP A 22 -8.16 1.34 1.91
N ARG A 23 -9.34 0.92 2.38
CA ARG A 23 -9.92 -0.39 2.03
C ARG A 23 -10.04 -0.52 0.51
N LYS A 24 -10.50 0.51 -0.20
CA LYS A 24 -10.59 0.45 -1.68
C LYS A 24 -9.22 0.29 -2.34
N THR A 25 -8.20 1.02 -1.89
CA THR A 25 -6.84 0.93 -2.44
C THR A 25 -6.18 -0.42 -2.12
N VAL A 26 -6.26 -0.87 -0.88
CA VAL A 26 -5.66 -2.13 -0.42
C VAL A 26 -6.42 -3.36 -0.93
N VAL A 27 -7.73 -3.28 -1.16
CA VAL A 27 -8.51 -4.39 -1.74
C VAL A 27 -8.29 -4.53 -3.25
N LYS A 28 -7.94 -3.45 -3.97
CA LYS A 28 -7.55 -3.55 -5.39
C LYS A 28 -6.24 -4.32 -5.57
N PHE A 29 -5.29 -4.17 -4.65
CA PHE A 29 -3.98 -4.83 -4.69
C PHE A 29 -4.04 -6.37 -4.85
N PRO A 30 -4.75 -7.15 -4.01
CA PRO A 30 -4.82 -8.60 -4.17
C PRO A 30 -5.56 -9.04 -5.45
N SER A 31 -6.37 -8.18 -6.06
CA SER A 31 -7.03 -8.51 -7.34
C SER A 31 -6.07 -8.44 -8.53
N GLU A 32 -5.16 -7.47 -8.53
CA GLU A 32 -4.08 -7.33 -9.52
C GLU A 32 -3.06 -8.47 -9.38
N VAL A 33 -2.65 -8.78 -8.14
CA VAL A 33 -1.81 -9.95 -7.84
C VAL A 33 -2.51 -11.25 -8.24
N ARG A 34 -3.84 -11.32 -8.14
CA ARG A 34 -4.62 -12.50 -8.58
C ARG A 34 -4.66 -12.63 -10.11
N LYS A 35 -4.72 -11.53 -10.87
CA LYS A 35 -4.54 -11.61 -12.33
C LYS A 35 -3.15 -12.14 -12.68
N MET A 36 -2.12 -11.68 -11.97
CA MET A 36 -0.76 -12.20 -12.10
C MET A 36 -0.65 -13.66 -11.66
N SER A 37 -1.47 -14.11 -10.70
CA SER A 37 -1.51 -15.48 -10.19
C SER A 37 -1.86 -16.54 -11.25
N LEU A 38 -2.59 -16.14 -12.32
CA LEU A 38 -2.93 -17.04 -13.43
C LEU A 38 -1.68 -17.49 -14.20
N ASN A 39 -0.71 -16.59 -14.38
CA ASN A 39 0.58 -16.87 -15.03
C ASN A 39 1.56 -17.62 -14.09
N LEU A 40 1.34 -17.48 -12.79
CA LEU A 40 2.20 -17.96 -11.71
C LEU A 40 2.07 -19.48 -11.49
N LYS A 41 0.93 -20.08 -11.83
CA LYS A 41 0.75 -21.54 -11.80
C LYS A 41 1.66 -22.27 -12.80
N CYS A 42 2.00 -21.60 -13.91
CA CYS A 42 2.89 -22.15 -14.94
C CYS A 42 4.38 -22.12 -14.54
N ALA A 43 4.77 -21.27 -13.57
CA ALA A 43 6.16 -21.13 -13.11
C ALA A 43 6.60 -22.23 -12.12
N GLY A 44 5.69 -23.14 -11.75
CA GLY A 44 5.96 -24.24 -10.82
C GLY A 44 5.58 -23.91 -9.37
N THR A 45 5.19 -24.96 -8.64
CA THR A 45 4.64 -24.87 -7.28
C THR A 45 5.62 -24.28 -6.26
N LYS A 46 6.93 -24.52 -6.44
CA LYS A 46 7.99 -23.98 -5.56
C LYS A 46 8.07 -22.45 -5.62
N VAL A 47 8.11 -21.88 -6.84
CA VAL A 47 8.17 -20.42 -7.04
C VAL A 47 6.88 -19.76 -6.60
N TYR A 48 5.73 -20.39 -6.91
CA TYR A 48 4.43 -19.94 -6.45
C TYR A 48 4.35 -19.82 -4.92
N ASN A 49 4.76 -20.87 -4.19
CA ASN A 49 4.73 -20.87 -2.73
C ASN A 49 5.67 -19.83 -2.13
N ARG A 50 6.85 -19.61 -2.73
CA ARG A 50 7.79 -18.56 -2.31
C ARG A 50 7.17 -17.17 -2.45
N ILE A 51 6.58 -16.85 -3.61
CA ILE A 51 5.91 -15.57 -3.84
C ILE A 51 4.72 -15.38 -2.88
N LEU A 52 3.96 -16.44 -2.61
CA LEU A 52 2.86 -16.39 -1.65
C LEU A 52 3.35 -16.06 -0.23
N GLN A 53 4.47 -16.65 0.20
CA GLN A 53 5.08 -16.37 1.50
C GLN A 53 5.56 -14.92 1.58
N GLU A 54 6.25 -14.41 0.55
CA GLU A 54 6.69 -13.02 0.50
C GLU A 54 5.49 -12.05 0.55
N CYS A 55 4.42 -12.32 -0.20
CA CYS A 55 3.18 -11.55 -0.13
C CYS A 55 2.58 -11.49 1.29
N LYS A 56 2.62 -12.59 2.03
CA LYS A 56 2.15 -12.61 3.44
C LYS A 56 3.02 -11.72 4.32
N ILE A 57 4.33 -11.78 4.16
CA ILE A 57 5.29 -10.95 4.91
C ILE A 57 5.07 -9.47 4.59
N ILE A 58 4.98 -9.09 3.32
CA ILE A 58 4.73 -7.71 2.89
C ILE A 58 3.40 -7.20 3.47
N LYS A 59 2.34 -8.01 3.41
CA LYS A 59 1.05 -7.66 4.00
C LYS A 59 1.16 -7.40 5.51
N MET A 60 1.91 -8.25 6.22
CA MET A 60 2.15 -8.09 7.66
C MET A 60 2.93 -6.81 7.95
N LEU A 61 3.99 -6.51 7.20
CA LEU A 61 4.76 -5.28 7.33
C LEU A 61 3.91 -4.02 7.06
N CYS A 62 3.06 -4.04 6.03
CA CYS A 62 2.15 -2.92 5.77
C CYS A 62 1.18 -2.69 6.92
N TYR A 63 0.65 -3.75 7.52
CA TYR A 63 -0.23 -3.65 8.68
C TYR A 63 0.50 -3.09 9.91
N LEU A 64 1.71 -3.58 10.20
CA LEU A 64 2.55 -3.08 11.29
C LEU A 64 2.89 -1.60 11.10
N ASN A 65 3.26 -1.19 9.88
CA ASN A 65 3.58 0.21 9.59
C ASN A 65 2.37 1.13 9.81
N LEU A 66 1.17 0.67 9.44
CA LEU A 66 -0.08 1.41 9.70
C LEU A 66 -0.33 1.56 11.20
N VAL A 67 -0.16 0.49 11.98
CA VAL A 67 -0.32 0.53 13.45
C VAL A 67 0.68 1.49 14.08
N VAL A 68 1.96 1.40 13.72
CA VAL A 68 3.01 2.30 14.22
C VAL A 68 2.68 3.75 13.89
N SER A 69 2.19 4.03 12.69
CA SER A 69 1.84 5.39 12.27
C SER A 69 0.62 5.93 13.03
N MET A 70 -0.34 5.08 13.37
CA MET A 70 -1.48 5.46 14.21
C MET A 70 -1.04 5.73 15.66
N ILE A 71 -0.13 4.92 16.20
CA ILE A 71 0.45 5.14 17.53
C ILE A 71 1.24 6.45 17.54
N ALA A 72 2.06 6.71 16.52
CA ALA A 72 2.84 7.95 16.40
C ALA A 72 1.93 9.18 16.30
N ALA A 73 0.87 9.11 15.49
CA ALA A 73 -0.14 10.17 15.41
C ALA A 73 -0.83 10.39 16.77
N GLY A 74 -1.14 9.31 17.50
CA GLY A 74 -1.70 9.38 18.85
C GLY A 74 -0.72 9.93 19.90
N SER A 75 0.57 9.61 19.84
CA SER A 75 1.56 10.18 20.77
C SER A 75 1.76 11.68 20.56
N LEU A 76 1.50 12.18 19.35
CA LEU A 76 1.52 13.60 19.04
C LEU A 76 0.24 14.32 19.50
N THR A 77 -0.80 13.60 19.89
CA THR A 77 -1.98 14.27 20.44
C THR A 77 -1.72 14.67 21.89
N PRO A 78 -1.98 15.94 22.25
CA PRO A 78 -1.73 16.43 23.59
C PRO A 78 -2.79 15.91 24.54
N PHE A 79 -2.61 14.70 25.06
CA PHE A 79 -3.48 14.15 26.12
C PHE A 79 -3.02 14.59 27.51
N ILE A 80 -1.75 14.97 27.67
CA ILE A 80 -1.12 15.26 28.96
C ILE A 80 -0.11 16.40 28.77
N GLY A 81 -0.30 17.53 29.46
CA GLY A 81 0.61 18.68 29.45
C GLY A 81 -0.01 19.97 28.91
N ASP A 82 0.73 21.08 28.98
CA ASP A 82 0.34 22.35 28.36
C ASP A 82 0.62 22.26 26.85
N GLU A 83 -0.43 22.40 26.05
CA GLU A 83 -0.43 21.99 24.64
C GLU A 83 0.16 23.06 23.71
N SER A 84 0.22 24.27 24.24
CA SER A 84 0.81 25.46 23.62
C SER A 84 2.32 25.28 23.37
N ASP A 85 3.00 24.45 24.16
CA ASP A 85 4.44 24.21 24.05
C ASP A 85 4.83 23.33 22.84
N PHE A 86 3.93 22.44 22.40
CA PHE A 86 4.22 21.46 21.34
C PHE A 86 3.67 21.85 19.98
N PHE A 87 2.62 22.68 19.95
CA PHE A 87 1.97 23.08 18.71
C PHE A 87 1.80 24.59 18.65
N ILE A 88 2.66 25.24 17.84
CA ILE A 88 2.59 26.67 17.52
C ILE A 88 1.17 27.09 17.09
N TYR A 89 0.45 26.21 16.36
CA TYR A 89 -0.92 26.48 15.97
C TYR A 89 -1.89 26.60 17.15
N ILE A 90 -1.73 25.80 18.22
CA ILE A 90 -2.55 25.90 19.43
C ILE A 90 -2.26 27.21 20.16
N ALA A 91 -0.99 27.61 20.25
CA ALA A 91 -0.62 28.92 20.82
C ALA A 91 -1.29 30.09 20.07
N ILE A 92 -1.30 30.05 18.72
CA ILE A 92 -1.98 31.06 17.89
C ILE A 92 -3.50 31.05 18.14
N LEU A 93 -4.12 29.88 18.29
CA LEU A 93 -5.56 29.80 18.59
C LEU A 93 -5.90 30.39 19.96
N ASP A 94 -5.04 30.16 20.95
CA ASP A 94 -5.24 30.69 22.30
C ASP A 94 -5.07 32.21 22.35
N GLU A 95 -4.13 32.77 21.58
CA GLU A 95 -3.88 34.21 21.53
C GLU A 95 -4.93 34.98 20.72
N TYR A 96 -5.31 34.49 19.53
CA TYR A 96 -6.17 35.23 18.60
C TYR A 96 -7.65 34.81 18.63
N PHE A 97 -7.97 33.58 19.04
CA PHE A 97 -9.33 33.02 18.99
C PHE A 97 -9.75 32.27 20.27
N PRO A 98 -9.64 32.88 21.46
CA PRO A 98 -9.84 32.20 22.74
C PRO A 98 -11.24 31.59 22.90
N ASN A 99 -12.26 32.23 22.33
CA ASN A 99 -13.65 31.76 22.37
C ASN A 99 -13.89 30.49 21.53
N TYR A 100 -13.06 30.25 20.52
CA TYR A 100 -13.21 29.12 19.57
C TYR A 100 -12.15 28.03 19.76
N LYS A 101 -11.18 28.23 20.66
CA LYS A 101 -10.01 27.35 20.81
C LYS A 101 -10.38 25.88 20.94
N ASN A 102 -11.38 25.57 21.77
CA ASN A 102 -11.76 24.20 22.05
C ASN A 102 -12.33 23.54 20.80
N GLY A 103 -13.18 24.24 20.04
CA GLY A 103 -13.77 23.71 18.80
C GLY A 103 -12.71 23.43 17.73
N LEU A 104 -11.79 24.38 17.52
CA LEU A 104 -10.73 24.24 16.52
C LEU A 104 -9.70 23.17 16.89
N LYS A 105 -9.34 23.08 18.18
CA LYS A 105 -8.48 22.01 18.71
C LYS A 105 -9.06 20.61 18.45
N TYR A 106 -10.36 20.41 18.69
CA TYR A 106 -11.02 19.13 18.37
C TYR A 106 -11.07 18.82 16.87
N LEU A 107 -11.00 19.84 16.01
CA LEU A 107 -10.89 19.68 14.55
C LEU A 107 -9.46 19.32 14.10
N CYS A 108 -8.44 19.82 14.80
CA CYS A 108 -7.04 19.58 14.45
C CYS A 108 -6.54 18.19 14.84
N VAL A 109 -7.00 17.64 15.97
CA VAL A 109 -6.60 16.30 16.44
C VAL A 109 -6.86 15.19 15.40
N PRO A 110 -8.04 15.08 14.78
CA PRO A 110 -8.30 14.14 13.68
C PRO A 110 -7.43 14.41 12.44
N GLY A 111 -7.07 15.67 12.20
CA GLY A 111 -6.16 16.08 11.14
C GLY A 111 -4.78 15.44 11.28
N LEU A 112 -4.27 15.28 12.51
CA LEU A 112 -2.99 14.60 12.77
C LEU A 112 -3.02 13.12 12.35
N PHE A 113 -4.12 12.42 12.61
CA PHE A 113 -4.31 11.05 12.12
C PHE A 113 -4.39 11.00 10.59
N CYS A 114 -5.00 12.01 9.95
CA CYS A 114 -5.00 12.12 8.50
C CYS A 114 -3.59 12.34 7.93
N ILE A 115 -2.77 13.15 8.59
CA ILE A 115 -1.36 13.37 8.19
C ILE A 115 -0.57 12.07 8.33
N GLY A 116 -0.66 11.39 9.47
CA GLY A 116 -0.01 10.09 9.68
C GLY A 116 -0.40 9.08 8.61
N TYR A 117 -1.69 9.01 8.26
CA TYR A 117 -2.17 8.17 7.16
C TYR A 117 -1.56 8.59 5.81
N THR A 118 -1.65 9.86 5.43
CA THR A 118 -1.15 10.36 4.14
C THR A 118 0.34 10.09 3.97
N LEU A 119 1.13 10.15 5.05
CA LEU A 119 2.56 9.81 5.02
C LEU A 119 2.84 8.33 4.77
N THR A 120 1.95 7.42 5.18
CA THR A 120 2.12 5.96 4.93
C THR A 120 1.74 5.53 3.52
N VAL A 121 0.88 6.30 2.84
CA VAL A 121 0.36 5.93 1.51
C VAL A 121 1.49 5.78 0.47
N PRO A 122 2.44 6.74 0.32
CA PRO A 122 3.57 6.58 -0.60
C PRO A 122 4.40 5.33 -0.32
N LEU A 123 4.65 5.01 0.95
CA LEU A 123 5.40 3.81 1.33
C LEU A 123 4.71 2.51 0.88
N PHE A 124 3.38 2.46 0.96
CA PHE A 124 2.62 1.32 0.45
C PHE A 124 2.69 1.23 -1.08
N PHE A 125 2.59 2.35 -1.78
CA PHE A 125 2.76 2.38 -3.24
C PHE A 125 4.15 1.90 -3.66
N CYS A 126 5.22 2.41 -3.04
CA CYS A 126 6.59 2.00 -3.33
C CYS A 126 6.80 0.50 -3.03
N THR A 127 6.36 0.03 -1.86
CA THR A 127 6.51 -1.38 -1.47
C THR A 127 5.75 -2.28 -2.44
N HIS A 128 4.53 -1.90 -2.82
CA HIS A 128 3.75 -2.61 -3.82
C HIS A 128 4.50 -2.69 -5.14
N TYR A 129 4.97 -1.56 -5.66
CA TYR A 129 5.62 -1.46 -6.95
C TYR A 129 6.88 -2.32 -7.01
N VAL A 130 7.78 -2.16 -6.04
CA VAL A 130 9.03 -2.91 -5.97
C VAL A 130 8.76 -4.41 -5.86
N SER A 131 7.80 -4.82 -5.04
CA SER A 131 7.44 -6.23 -4.88
C SER A 131 6.84 -6.81 -6.17
N HIS A 132 5.98 -6.06 -6.84
CA HIS A 132 5.37 -6.48 -8.11
C HIS A 132 6.43 -6.72 -9.19
N LEU A 133 7.36 -5.77 -9.38
CA LEU A 133 8.49 -5.93 -10.29
C LEU A 133 9.37 -7.12 -9.92
N LYS A 134 9.73 -7.25 -8.64
CA LYS A 134 10.53 -8.37 -8.13
C LYS A 134 9.88 -9.72 -8.47
N PHE A 135 8.56 -9.84 -8.32
CA PHE A 135 7.84 -11.07 -8.67
C PHE A 135 7.83 -11.33 -10.17
N GLN A 136 7.64 -10.30 -11.00
CA GLN A 136 7.69 -10.46 -12.46
C GLN A 136 9.08 -10.91 -12.94
N PHE A 137 10.15 -10.32 -12.39
CA PHE A 137 11.52 -10.75 -12.68
C PHE A 137 11.82 -12.17 -12.19
N THR A 138 11.35 -12.52 -10.99
CA THR A 138 11.52 -13.89 -10.46
C THR A 138 10.88 -14.94 -11.39
N ILE A 139 9.66 -14.67 -11.86
CA ILE A 139 8.95 -15.56 -12.79
C ILE A 139 9.69 -15.65 -14.13
N LEU A 140 10.11 -14.52 -14.68
CA LEU A 140 10.84 -14.47 -15.93
C LEU A 140 12.16 -15.26 -15.85
N ASN A 141 12.91 -15.10 -14.75
CA ASN A 141 14.18 -15.79 -14.55
C ASN A 141 13.99 -17.30 -14.45
N GLU A 142 12.92 -17.76 -13.77
CA GLU A 142 12.59 -19.18 -13.71
C GLU A 142 12.24 -19.75 -15.09
N PHE A 143 11.49 -19.00 -15.90
CA PHE A 143 11.18 -19.41 -17.27
C PHE A 143 12.43 -19.49 -18.15
N LEU A 144 13.34 -18.51 -18.06
CA LEU A 144 14.59 -18.52 -18.81
C LEU A 144 15.47 -19.71 -18.42
N LYS A 145 15.55 -20.02 -17.12
CA LYS A 145 16.31 -21.18 -16.63
C LYS A 145 15.78 -22.49 -17.22
N GLN A 146 14.47 -22.69 -17.22
CA GLN A 146 13.87 -23.92 -17.76
C GLN A 146 13.94 -24.04 -19.29
N MET A 147 14.12 -22.93 -20.03
CA MET A 147 14.35 -22.98 -21.47
C MET A 147 15.78 -23.42 -21.83
N ASN A 148 16.73 -23.29 -20.91
CA ASN A 148 18.13 -23.66 -21.14
C ASN A 148 18.41 -25.16 -20.89
N GLU A 149 17.45 -25.89 -20.33
CA GLU A 149 17.64 -27.26 -19.81
C GLU A 149 17.06 -28.38 -20.70
N GLY A 150 16.54 -28.12 -21.92
CA GLY A 150 15.86 -29.14 -22.73
C GLY A 150 16.35 -29.31 -24.17
N GLU A 151 15.98 -30.46 -24.77
CA GLU A 151 16.39 -30.87 -26.11
C GLU A 151 15.55 -30.16 -27.19
N ILE A 152 16.22 -29.35 -28.02
CA ILE A 152 15.62 -28.43 -29.00
C ILE A 152 14.78 -29.16 -30.09
N PHE A 153 14.96 -30.47 -30.26
CA PHE A 153 14.36 -31.24 -31.34
C PHE A 153 13.00 -31.89 -31.01
N ASP A 154 12.54 -31.88 -29.75
CA ASP A 154 11.21 -32.39 -29.40
C ASP A 154 10.12 -31.36 -29.75
N GLN A 155 9.15 -31.77 -30.57
CA GLN A 155 8.04 -30.94 -31.03
C GLN A 155 7.12 -30.50 -29.88
N ASN A 156 6.95 -31.34 -28.86
CA ASN A 156 6.21 -30.98 -27.64
C ASN A 156 6.98 -29.95 -26.81
N TYR A 157 8.31 -30.09 -26.75
CA TYR A 157 9.19 -29.13 -26.10
C TYR A 157 9.16 -27.75 -26.80
N GLN A 158 9.17 -27.72 -28.13
CA GLN A 158 9.04 -26.48 -28.91
C GLN A 158 7.68 -25.78 -28.69
N GLN A 159 6.57 -26.53 -28.65
CA GLN A 159 5.26 -25.96 -28.30
C GLN A 159 5.24 -25.39 -26.87
N MET A 160 5.89 -26.07 -25.92
CA MET A 160 6.02 -25.58 -24.55
C MET A 160 6.85 -24.29 -24.49
N ILE A 161 7.97 -24.21 -25.22
CA ILE A 161 8.79 -23.00 -25.34
C ILE A 161 7.98 -21.86 -25.94
N PHE A 162 7.23 -22.11 -27.02
CA PHE A 162 6.41 -21.10 -27.67
C PHE A 162 5.37 -20.48 -26.72
N LEU A 163 4.66 -21.32 -25.96
CA LEU A 163 3.71 -20.86 -24.95
C LEU A 163 4.38 -20.03 -23.85
N ARG A 164 5.58 -20.43 -23.42
CA ARG A 164 6.37 -19.71 -22.41
C ARG A 164 6.87 -18.37 -22.93
N LEU A 165 7.36 -18.29 -24.17
CA LEU A 165 7.76 -17.04 -24.81
C LEU A 165 6.59 -16.07 -24.96
N LYS A 166 5.42 -16.57 -25.37
CA LYS A 166 4.18 -15.78 -25.43
C LYS A 166 3.83 -15.19 -24.06
N LEU A 167 4.00 -15.98 -23.01
CA LEU A 167 3.77 -15.53 -21.63
C LEU A 167 4.80 -14.49 -21.19
N CYS A 168 6.08 -14.66 -21.53
CA CYS A 168 7.13 -13.66 -21.29
C CYS A 168 6.83 -12.33 -21.99
N MET A 169 6.38 -12.36 -23.25
CA MET A 169 5.95 -11.16 -23.97
C MET A 169 4.76 -10.47 -23.28
N GLN A 170 3.79 -11.23 -22.81
CA GLN A 170 2.66 -10.68 -22.04
C GLN A 170 3.12 -10.04 -20.72
N ILE A 171 4.04 -10.68 -19.99
CA ILE A 171 4.63 -10.12 -18.77
C ILE A 171 5.39 -8.82 -19.09
N HIS A 172 6.20 -8.81 -20.14
CA HIS A 172 6.98 -7.65 -20.54
C HIS A 172 6.08 -6.46 -20.93
N ASN A 173 5.03 -6.70 -21.73
CA ASN A 173 4.04 -5.67 -22.04
C ASN A 173 3.32 -5.17 -20.79
N ASN A 174 2.99 -6.06 -19.84
CA ASN A 174 2.42 -5.64 -18.57
C ASN A 174 3.39 -4.77 -17.76
N ILE A 175 4.69 -5.11 -17.69
CA ILE A 175 5.72 -4.27 -17.04
C ILE A 175 5.75 -2.89 -17.69
N ARG A 176 5.80 -2.85 -19.02
CA ARG A 176 5.84 -1.59 -19.80
C ARG A 176 4.62 -0.71 -19.52
N ASN A 177 3.42 -1.26 -19.67
CA ASN A 177 2.18 -0.54 -19.43
C ASN A 177 2.08 -0.04 -17.97
N TYR A 178 2.60 -0.81 -17.02
CA TYR A 178 2.61 -0.42 -15.60
C TYR A 178 3.62 0.72 -15.33
N GLY A 179 4.75 0.74 -16.05
CA GLY A 179 5.70 1.85 -16.04
C GLY A 179 5.11 3.13 -16.64
N ASP A 180 4.41 3.02 -17.77
CA ASP A 180 3.76 4.17 -18.44
C ASP A 180 2.66 4.80 -17.57
N TRP A 181 1.87 3.98 -16.86
CA TRP A 181 0.88 4.47 -15.89
C TRP A 181 1.53 5.26 -14.75
N LEU A 182 2.71 4.84 -14.30
CA LEU A 182 3.42 5.49 -13.21
C LEU A 182 4.00 6.86 -13.61
N MET A 183 4.36 7.05 -14.88
CA MET A 183 4.81 8.37 -15.39
C MET A 183 3.67 9.38 -15.57
N GLN A 184 2.41 8.95 -15.43
CA GLN A 184 1.23 9.82 -15.53
C GLN A 184 0.69 10.29 -14.16
N LEU A 185 1.28 9.79 -13.07
CA LEU A 185 0.92 10.09 -11.67
C LEU A 185 1.85 11.14 -11.07
#